data_AF-A0A060CBS9-F1
#
_entry.id   AF-A0A060CBS9-F1
#
_cell.length_a   1.000
_cell.length_b   1.000
_cell.length_c   1.000
_cell.angle_alpha   90.00
_cell.angle_beta   90.00
_cell.angle_gamma   90.00
#
_symmetry.space_group_name_H-M   'P 1'
#
loop_
_entity.id
_entity.type
_entity.pdbx_description
1 polymer ?
#
loop_
_entity_poly.entity_id
_entity_poly.type
_entity_poly.pdbx_seq_one_letter_code
_entity_poly.pdbx_strand_id
1 'polypeptide(L)'
;MGALKPDDVSYQSISAWLKSHPGEAKSVMEQNARYVFMRPLGYLPSDEGAPGALGVPLTAERSVAVDRSAIPRGRASLHHHDRPDHRRRDGSSGHRPGYWRGHPWAGPGGYIL
;
A
#
# COMPACT_ATOMS: atom_id res chain seq x y z
N MET A 1 -3.22 -8.84 29.63
CA MET A 1 -2.06 -8.18 28.98
C MET A 1 -2.23 -8.33 27.48
N GLY A 2 -1.93 -7.29 26.70
CA GLY A 2 -1.91 -7.38 25.23
C GLY A 2 -0.60 -8.00 24.75
N ALA A 3 -0.66 -8.85 23.73
CA ALA A 3 0.51 -9.54 23.18
C ALA A 3 1.48 -8.62 22.42
N LEU A 4 1.00 -7.45 22.00
CA LEU A 4 1.77 -6.37 21.36
C LEU A 4 1.44 -5.04 22.05
N LYS A 5 2.40 -4.11 22.08
CA LYS A 5 2.13 -2.73 22.51
C LYS A 5 1.35 -2.00 21.41
N PRO A 6 0.38 -1.13 21.74
CA PRO A 6 -0.45 -0.44 20.74
C PRO A 6 0.35 0.28 19.65
N ASP A 7 1.43 0.97 20.04
CA ASP A 7 2.27 1.75 19.12
C ASP A 7 3.10 0.87 18.16
N ASP A 8 3.27 -0.41 18.49
CA ASP A 8 4.05 -1.37 17.70
C ASP A 8 3.16 -2.26 16.80
N VAL A 9 1.84 -2.06 16.79
CA VAL A 9 0.91 -2.88 16.01
C VAL A 9 0.98 -2.50 14.53
N SER A 10 1.49 -3.43 13.72
CA SER A 10 1.58 -3.36 12.27
C SER A 10 1.31 -4.74 11.68
N TYR A 11 1.08 -4.82 10.36
CA TYR A 11 0.96 -6.11 9.69
C TYR A 11 2.18 -7.01 9.96
N GLN A 12 3.38 -6.43 9.94
CA GLN A 12 4.65 -7.12 10.15
C GLN A 12 4.74 -7.69 11.57
N SER A 13 4.42 -6.89 12.59
CA SER A 13 4.50 -7.35 13.98
C SER A 13 3.42 -8.39 14.31
N ILE A 14 2.19 -8.22 13.79
CA ILE A 14 1.12 -9.22 13.93
C ILE A 14 1.53 -10.54 13.24
N SER A 15 2.01 -10.48 11.99
CA SER A 15 2.42 -11.67 11.23
C SER A 15 3.56 -12.43 11.93
N ALA A 16 4.56 -11.70 12.45
CA ALA A 16 5.65 -12.29 13.20
C ALA A 16 5.18 -12.93 14.52
N TRP A 17 4.27 -12.26 15.24
CA TRP A 17 3.72 -12.78 16.49
C TRP A 17 2.93 -14.07 16.27
N LEU A 18 2.03 -14.09 15.27
CA LEU A 18 1.22 -15.27 14.94
C LEU A 18 2.09 -16.47 14.54
N LYS A 19 3.18 -16.26 13.79
CA LYS A 19 4.11 -17.32 13.39
C LYS A 19 4.94 -17.87 14.56
N SER A 20 5.25 -17.04 15.55
CA SER A 20 6.01 -17.45 16.74
C SER A 20 5.16 -18.11 17.83
N HIS A 21 3.83 -17.91 17.79
CA HIS A 21 2.88 -18.44 18.78
C HIS A 21 1.79 -19.32 18.14
N PRO A 22 2.15 -20.43 17.44
CA PRO A 22 1.19 -21.23 16.70
C PRO A 22 0.09 -21.86 17.58
N GLY A 23 0.37 -22.11 18.87
CA GLY A 23 -0.62 -22.63 19.83
C GLY A 23 -1.71 -21.61 20.22
N GLU A 24 -1.42 -20.31 20.13
CA GLU A 24 -2.35 -19.23 20.49
C GLU A 24 -2.96 -18.55 19.25
N ALA A 25 -2.27 -18.63 18.10
CA ALA A 25 -2.63 -17.95 16.87
C ALA A 25 -4.08 -18.20 16.46
N LYS A 26 -4.57 -19.44 16.56
CA LYS A 26 -5.95 -19.79 16.22
C LYS A 26 -6.97 -19.04 17.09
N SER A 27 -6.81 -19.10 18.40
CA SER A 27 -7.70 -18.43 19.36
C SER A 27 -7.73 -16.92 19.13
N VAL A 28 -6.57 -16.32 18.85
CA VAL A 28 -6.48 -14.88 18.55
C VAL A 28 -7.18 -14.51 17.23
N MET A 29 -6.97 -15.29 16.16
CA MET A 29 -7.64 -15.05 14.88
C MET A 29 -9.17 -15.21 14.99
N GLU A 30 -9.63 -16.16 15.79
CA GLU A 30 -11.06 -16.45 16.01
C GLU A 30 -11.79 -15.38 16.85
N GLN A 31 -11.07 -14.43 17.47
CA GLN A 31 -11.71 -13.28 18.14
C GLN A 31 -12.48 -12.38 17.16
N ASN A 32 -12.09 -12.37 15.88
CA ASN A 32 -12.82 -11.68 14.83
C ASN A 32 -13.58 -12.70 13.98
N ALA A 33 -14.89 -12.86 14.27
CA ALA A 33 -15.77 -13.77 13.54
C ALA A 33 -16.04 -13.37 12.07
N ARG A 34 -15.47 -12.28 11.57
CA ARG A 34 -15.59 -11.85 10.18
C ARG A 34 -14.59 -12.61 9.30
N TYR A 35 -15.09 -13.21 8.23
CA TYR A 35 -14.28 -13.91 7.24
C TYR A 35 -14.31 -13.19 5.89
N VAL A 36 -13.18 -13.23 5.18
CA VAL A 36 -13.05 -12.71 3.82
C VAL A 36 -13.01 -13.89 2.86
N PHE A 37 -13.94 -13.90 1.91
CA PHE A 37 -13.94 -14.86 0.80
C PHE A 37 -13.22 -14.27 -0.40
N MET A 38 -12.40 -15.08 -1.06
CA MET A 38 -11.66 -14.69 -2.26
C MET A 38 -12.11 -15.55 -3.44
N ARG A 39 -12.03 -14.97 -4.64
CA ARG A 39 -12.22 -15.70 -5.90
C ARG A 39 -10.92 -15.62 -6.72
N PRO A 40 -10.49 -16.70 -7.38
CA PRO A 40 -9.35 -16.63 -8.29
C PRO A 40 -9.63 -15.64 -9.43
N LEU A 41 -8.64 -14.83 -9.78
CA LEU A 41 -8.73 -13.82 -10.86
C LEU A 41 -8.06 -14.28 -12.18
N GLY A 42 -7.76 -15.57 -12.34
CA GLY A 42 -7.05 -16.08 -13.51
C GLY A 42 -5.60 -15.60 -13.57
N TYR A 43 -5.00 -15.64 -14.76
CA TYR A 43 -3.66 -15.08 -14.98
C TYR A 43 -3.71 -13.55 -14.97
N LEU A 44 -2.88 -12.93 -14.13
CA LEU A 44 -2.61 -11.50 -14.14
C LEU A 44 -1.13 -11.33 -14.50
N PRO A 45 -0.80 -10.53 -15.55
CA PRO A 45 0.59 -10.20 -15.86
C PRO A 45 1.28 -9.57 -14.64
N SER A 46 2.54 -9.94 -14.39
CA SER A 46 3.28 -9.48 -13.21
C SER A 46 3.62 -7.99 -13.24
N ASP A 47 3.57 -7.39 -14.42
CA ASP A 47 3.78 -5.97 -14.69
C ASP A 47 2.47 -5.14 -14.59
N GLU A 48 1.32 -5.81 -14.44
CA GLU A 48 0.04 -5.15 -14.23
C GLU A 48 -0.40 -5.15 -12.76
N GLY A 49 -1.01 -4.05 -12.32
CA GLY A 49 -1.60 -3.97 -10.99
C GLY A 49 -2.93 -4.72 -10.89
N ALA A 50 -3.39 -4.96 -9.67
CA ALA A 50 -4.70 -5.57 -9.44
C ALA A 50 -5.83 -4.74 -10.08
N PRO A 51 -6.90 -5.37 -10.60
CA PRO A 51 -8.05 -4.65 -11.13
C PRO A 51 -8.70 -3.76 -10.06
N GLY A 52 -8.86 -2.47 -10.38
CA GLY A 52 -9.57 -1.53 -9.53
C GLY A 52 -11.10 -1.63 -9.64
N ALA A 53 -11.82 -0.75 -8.96
CA ALA A 53 -13.28 -0.69 -9.02
C ALA A 53 -13.85 -0.30 -10.40
N LEU A 54 -13.00 0.12 -11.34
CA LEU A 54 -13.35 0.37 -12.75
C LEU A 54 -13.18 -0.86 -13.65
N GLY A 55 -12.65 -1.98 -13.11
CA GLY A 55 -12.35 -3.17 -13.90
C GLY A 55 -11.07 -3.08 -14.74
N VAL A 56 -10.33 -1.98 -14.63
CA VAL A 56 -9.03 -1.78 -15.29
C VAL A 56 -7.88 -1.99 -14.29
N PRO A 57 -6.70 -2.45 -14.73
CA PRO A 57 -5.50 -2.56 -13.88
C PRO A 57 -5.11 -1.21 -13.28
N LEU A 58 -4.74 -1.22 -12.00
CA LEU A 58 -4.22 -0.03 -11.33
C LEU A 58 -2.75 0.20 -11.73
N THR A 59 -2.40 1.45 -12.00
CA THR A 59 -1.02 1.87 -12.20
C THR A 59 -0.47 2.45 -10.90
N ALA A 60 0.65 1.92 -10.41
CA ALA A 60 1.29 2.40 -9.18
C ALA A 60 1.53 3.92 -9.25
N GLU A 61 1.26 4.63 -8.14
CA GLU A 61 1.39 6.09 -8.01
C GLU A 61 0.53 6.94 -8.98
N ARG A 62 -0.28 6.30 -9.82
CA ARG A 62 -1.13 6.96 -10.84
C ARG A 62 -2.61 6.61 -10.70
N SER A 63 -2.95 5.70 -9.80
CA SER A 63 -4.32 5.32 -9.49
C SER A 63 -4.61 5.49 -8.01
N VAL A 64 -5.75 6.09 -7.67
CA VAL A 64 -6.16 6.37 -6.29
C VAL A 64 -7.61 5.97 -6.06
N ALA A 65 -7.92 5.48 -4.86
CA ALA A 65 -9.29 5.23 -4.45
C ALA A 65 -9.97 6.57 -4.08
N VAL A 66 -11.16 6.81 -4.64
CA VAL A 66 -11.94 8.04 -4.39
C VAL A 66 -13.32 7.73 -3.83
N ASP A 67 -13.85 8.67 -3.04
CA ASP A 67 -15.27 8.67 -2.70
C ASP A 67 -16.10 9.11 -3.92
N ARG A 68 -16.98 8.23 -4.39
CA ARG A 68 -17.81 8.44 -5.57
C ARG A 68 -18.84 9.55 -5.41
N SER A 69 -19.20 9.91 -4.18
CA SER A 69 -20.10 11.03 -3.91
C SER A 69 -19.43 12.39 -4.16
N ALA A 70 -18.10 12.45 -4.04
CA ALA A 70 -17.29 13.65 -4.26
C ALA A 70 -16.62 13.68 -5.63
N ILE A 71 -16.05 12.55 -6.07
CA ILE A 71 -15.28 12.43 -7.32
C ILE A 71 -15.77 11.19 -8.09
N PRO A 72 -16.38 11.37 -9.28
CA PRO A 72 -16.72 10.24 -10.15
C PRO A 72 -15.49 9.39 -10.50
N ARG A 73 -15.67 8.07 -10.67
CA ARG A 73 -14.59 7.18 -11.09
C ARG A 73 -14.08 7.55 -12.49
N GLY A 74 -12.77 7.41 -12.72
CA GLY A 74 -12.13 7.63 -14.03
C GLY A 74 -11.96 9.11 -14.38
N ARG A 75 -11.95 9.96 -13.35
CA ARG A 75 -11.73 11.40 -13.49
C ARG A 75 -10.26 11.71 -13.27
N ALA A 76 -9.63 12.27 -14.29
CA ALA A 76 -8.34 12.91 -14.18
C ALA A 76 -8.35 13.99 -13.09
N SER A 77 -7.42 13.88 -12.14
CA SER A 77 -7.31 14.78 -10.99
C SER A 77 -5.86 15.01 -10.61
N LEU A 78 -5.54 16.22 -10.15
CA LEU A 78 -4.22 16.56 -9.65
C LEU A 78 -4.23 16.45 -8.13
N HIS A 79 -3.31 15.64 -7.60
CA HIS A 79 -3.11 15.50 -6.17
C HIS A 79 -1.68 15.90 -5.80
N HIS A 80 -1.55 16.75 -4.79
CA HIS A 80 -0.28 17.06 -4.17
C HIS A 80 -0.16 16.27 -2.86
N HIS A 81 0.88 15.46 -2.74
CA HIS A 81 1.15 14.66 -1.56
C HIS A 81 2.64 14.70 -1.24
N ASP A 82 2.94 14.73 0.04
CA ASP A 82 4.30 14.53 0.51
C ASP A 82 4.73 13.09 0.25
N ARG A 83 5.99 12.91 -0.15
CA ARG A 83 6.55 11.58 -0.33
C ARG A 83 6.73 10.94 1.06
N PRO A 84 6.11 9.79 1.35
CA PRO A 84 6.34 9.12 2.63
C PRO A 84 7.84 8.79 2.77
N ASP A 85 8.38 8.96 3.98
CA ASP A 85 9.78 8.62 4.22
C ASP A 85 9.94 7.10 4.11
N HIS A 86 10.57 6.65 3.03
CA HIS A 86 10.90 5.24 2.79
C HIS A 86 12.23 4.84 3.46
N ARG A 87 12.85 5.72 4.26
CA ARG A 87 14.10 5.36 4.94
C ARG A 87 13.89 4.15 5.83
N ARG A 88 14.57 3.07 5.46
CA ARG A 88 14.92 1.99 6.37
C ARG A 88 15.50 2.63 7.62
N ARG A 89 15.06 2.15 8.78
CA ARG A 89 15.60 2.52 10.08
C ARG A 89 16.95 1.81 10.26
N ASP A 90 17.91 2.05 9.36
CA ASP A 90 19.32 1.70 9.57
C ASP A 90 20.09 2.97 9.95
N GLY A 91 20.54 3.02 11.20
CA GLY A 91 21.12 4.21 11.82
C GLY A 91 22.48 4.59 11.25
N SER A 92 22.50 5.29 10.12
CA SER A 92 23.68 6.06 9.70
C SER A 92 23.27 7.40 9.07
N SER A 93 23.63 8.48 9.76
CA SER A 93 23.45 9.86 9.34
C SER A 93 24.36 10.20 8.16
N GLY A 94 23.78 10.67 7.06
CA GLY A 94 24.54 11.24 5.94
C GLY A 94 23.64 12.10 5.06
N HIS A 95 23.68 13.41 5.25
CA HIS A 95 23.05 14.40 4.37
C HIS A 95 23.71 14.36 2.99
N ARG A 96 22.95 14.12 1.91
CA ARG A 96 23.37 14.44 0.53
C ARG A 96 22.19 14.99 -0.27
N PRO A 97 22.24 16.24 -0.76
CA PRO A 97 21.23 16.76 -1.68
C PRO A 97 21.58 16.26 -3.10
N GLY A 98 20.83 15.29 -3.60
CA GLY A 98 20.97 14.77 -4.96
C GLY A 98 19.95 15.40 -5.90
N TYR A 99 20.31 16.51 -6.53
CA TYR A 99 19.60 17.04 -7.70
C TYR A 99 19.84 16.11 -8.90
N TRP A 100 18.80 15.45 -9.40
CA TRP A 100 18.88 14.70 -10.66
C TRP A 100 18.55 15.61 -11.85
N ARG A 101 19.59 16.18 -12.46
CA ARG A 101 19.52 16.75 -13.81
C ARG A 101 19.72 15.61 -14.82
N GLY A 102 18.85 15.49 -15.83
CA GLY A 102 19.21 14.87 -17.11
C GLY A 102 18.51 13.57 -17.55
N HIS A 103 17.27 13.27 -17.16
CA HIS A 103 16.50 12.16 -17.73
C HIS A 103 15.33 12.67 -18.62
N PRO A 104 15.16 12.16 -19.85
CA PRO A 104 14.26 12.73 -20.87
C PRO A 104 12.76 12.50 -20.61
N TRP A 105 12.37 11.96 -19.45
CA TRP A 105 10.97 11.71 -19.08
C TRP A 105 10.39 12.72 -18.07
N ALA A 106 11.15 13.78 -17.72
CA ALA A 106 10.69 14.85 -16.85
C ALA A 106 9.91 15.93 -17.65
N GLY A 107 8.67 15.61 -18.03
CA GLY A 107 7.66 16.61 -18.42
C GLY A 107 6.86 17.09 -17.20
N PRO A 108 6.41 18.36 -17.17
CA PRO A 108 5.62 18.88 -16.06
C PRO A 108 4.18 18.38 -16.18
N GLY A 109 3.62 17.90 -15.08
CA GLY A 109 2.23 17.46 -15.04
C GLY A 109 2.09 15.98 -15.33
N GLY A 110 2.18 15.18 -14.27
CA GLY A 110 1.74 13.81 -14.33
C GLY A 110 0.24 13.75 -14.58
N TYR A 111 -0.16 13.35 -15.79
CA TYR A 111 -1.54 13.07 -16.13
C TYR A 111 -2.00 11.79 -15.41
N ILE A 112 -3.18 11.87 -14.80
CA ILE A 112 -3.90 10.78 -14.13
C ILE A 112 -5.15 10.52 -14.96
N LEU A 113 -5.49 9.26 -15.22
CA LEU A 113 -6.83 8.86 -15.69
C LEU A 113 -7.74 8.63 -14.48
#